data_AF-A0A7Y2J0A7-F1
#
_entry.id   AF-A0A7Y2J0A7-F1
#
_cell.length_a   1.000
_cell.length_b   1.000
_cell.length_c   1.000
_cell.angle_alpha   90.00
_cell.angle_beta   90.00
_cell.angle_gamma   90.00
#
_symmetry.space_group_name_H-M   'P 1'
#
loop_
_entity.id
_entity.type
_entity.pdbx_description
1 polymer ?
#
loop_
_entity_poly.entity_id
_entity_poly.type
_entity_poly.pdbx_seq_one_letter_code
_entity_poly.pdbx_strand_id
1 'polypeptide(L)'
;MAQTDSTVDEIEFTPEGIDTRLTFHPEKEVFEVDLSHVHFHNSADVNAFYDRAEDRIAQSGEDLWFFLVNYQGCRIDPAAWIAFSRRGKTLNLAHSMASVRYDASPETRRQIERDAGTEAFDPNLFTDRDAAMARLSTMPSKRRAKIVHTPNYTRADFVERIEFLMEDRIMEVD
;
A
#
# COMPACT_ATOMS: atom_id res chain seq x y z
N MET A 1 30.61 -23.74 10.31
CA MET A 1 30.60 -22.36 9.78
C MET A 1 29.18 -22.06 9.37
N ALA A 2 28.54 -21.11 10.05
CA ALA A 2 27.15 -20.75 9.79
C ALA A 2 27.09 -19.93 8.49
N GLN A 3 26.36 -20.43 7.51
CA GLN A 3 25.90 -19.65 6.37
C GLN A 3 24.38 -19.61 6.51
N THR A 4 23.92 -18.65 7.32
CA THR A 4 22.51 -18.29 7.38
C THR A 4 22.23 -17.52 6.11
N ASP A 5 21.92 -18.24 5.04
CA ASP A 5 21.32 -17.68 3.84
C ASP A 5 19.85 -17.40 4.20
N SER A 6 19.66 -16.33 4.98
CA SER A 6 18.33 -15.76 5.20
C SER A 6 17.93 -15.18 3.86
N THR A 7 17.14 -15.93 3.10
CA THR A 7 16.41 -15.45 1.93
C THR A 7 15.52 -14.32 2.41
N VAL A 8 16.05 -13.10 2.37
CA VAL A 8 15.22 -11.91 2.53
C VAL A 8 14.36 -11.90 1.29
N ASP A 9 13.04 -11.96 1.46
CA ASP A 9 12.04 -11.99 0.40
C ASP A 9 12.18 -10.70 -0.43
N GLU A 10 13.08 -10.72 -1.40
CA GLU A 10 13.40 -9.59 -2.26
C GLU A 10 12.24 -9.44 -3.23
N ILE A 11 11.59 -8.27 -3.18
CA ILE A 11 10.46 -7.99 -4.04
C ILE A 11 10.88 -8.06 -5.50
N GLU A 12 10.11 -8.78 -6.30
CA GLU A 12 10.18 -8.62 -7.75
C GLU A 12 9.40 -7.35 -8.13
N PHE A 13 10.04 -6.39 -8.80
CA PHE A 13 9.39 -5.17 -9.32
C PHE A 13 8.51 -5.45 -10.56
N THR A 14 7.74 -6.53 -10.50
CA THR A 14 6.68 -6.90 -11.43
C THR A 14 5.33 -6.48 -10.85
N PRO A 15 4.28 -6.32 -11.68
CA PRO A 15 2.95 -5.98 -11.18
C PRO A 15 2.45 -6.92 -10.08
N GLU A 16 2.67 -8.23 -10.23
CA GLU A 16 2.26 -9.26 -9.28
C GLU A 16 3.05 -9.17 -7.97
N GLY A 17 4.38 -8.97 -8.06
CA GLY A 17 5.24 -8.81 -6.89
C GLY A 17 4.89 -7.56 -6.10
N ILE A 18 4.64 -6.44 -6.79
CA ILE A 18 4.22 -5.19 -6.16
C ILE A 18 2.84 -5.31 -5.52
N ASP A 19 1.88 -6.00 -6.16
CA ASP A 19 0.54 -6.18 -5.61
C ASP A 19 0.53 -6.86 -4.24
N THR A 20 1.48 -7.76 -3.97
CA THR A 20 1.61 -8.39 -2.64
C THR A 20 1.88 -7.38 -1.51
N ARG A 21 2.38 -6.20 -1.86
CA ARG A 21 2.73 -5.12 -0.93
C ARG A 21 1.68 -4.03 -0.82
N LEU A 22 0.61 -4.11 -1.61
CA LEU A 22 -0.42 -3.07 -1.72
C LEU A 22 -1.77 -3.59 -1.21
N THR A 23 -2.19 -3.13 -0.04
CA THR A 23 -3.44 -3.58 0.60
C THR A 23 -4.41 -2.41 0.79
N PHE A 24 -5.68 -2.60 0.43
CA PHE A 24 -6.74 -1.64 0.70
C PHE A 24 -7.61 -2.13 1.85
N HIS A 25 -7.82 -1.26 2.84
CA HIS A 25 -8.77 -1.45 3.95
C HIS A 25 -9.95 -0.49 3.74
N PRO A 26 -10.94 -0.87 2.91
CA PRO A 26 -12.03 0.04 2.51
C PRO A 26 -12.84 0.55 3.69
N GLU A 27 -13.06 -0.28 4.72
CA GLU A 27 -13.81 0.11 5.92
C GLU A 27 -13.12 1.18 6.78
N LYS A 28 -11.80 1.34 6.63
CA LYS A 28 -11.01 2.37 7.31
C LYS A 28 -10.55 3.48 6.36
N GLU A 29 -10.89 3.36 5.07
CA GLU A 29 -10.42 4.23 4.00
C GLU A 29 -8.88 4.30 3.94
N VAL A 30 -8.20 3.21 4.31
CA VAL A 30 -6.73 3.13 4.35
C VAL A 30 -6.19 2.39 3.14
N PHE A 31 -5.20 2.98 2.48
CA PHE A 31 -4.29 2.31 1.56
C PHE A 31 -2.98 2.03 2.28
N GLU A 32 -2.72 0.75 2.54
CA GLU A 32 -1.51 0.27 3.18
C GLU A 32 -0.47 -0.16 2.15
N VAL A 33 0.73 0.38 2.31
CA VAL A 33 1.89 0.14 1.47
C VAL A 33 2.98 -0.51 2.33
N ASP A 34 3.28 -1.77 2.04
CA ASP A 34 4.30 -2.52 2.75
C ASP A 34 5.66 -2.43 2.03
N LEU A 35 6.56 -1.54 2.48
CA LEU A 35 7.93 -1.49 1.95
C LEU A 35 8.89 -2.33 2.80
N SER A 36 8.38 -3.30 3.57
CA SER A 36 9.23 -4.11 4.42
C SER A 36 10.26 -4.88 3.60
N HIS A 37 11.54 -4.67 3.95
CA HIS A 37 12.70 -5.27 3.29
C HIS A 37 12.84 -4.97 1.79
N VAL A 38 12.09 -4.00 1.26
CA VAL A 38 12.20 -3.58 -0.14
C VAL A 38 13.48 -2.78 -0.34
N HIS A 39 14.23 -3.10 -1.39
CA HIS A 39 15.41 -2.34 -1.80
C HIS A 39 15.18 -1.72 -3.19
N PHE A 40 15.10 -0.39 -3.23
CA PHE A 40 15.06 0.39 -4.46
C PHE A 40 16.48 0.73 -4.91
N HIS A 41 16.96 0.08 -5.97
CA HIS A 41 18.33 0.26 -6.49
C HIS A 41 18.42 1.47 -7.42
N ASN A 42 17.38 1.69 -8.22
CA ASN A 42 17.38 2.71 -9.27
C ASN A 42 15.99 3.33 -9.46
N SER A 43 15.89 4.30 -10.37
CA SER A 43 14.64 5.00 -10.64
C SER A 43 13.59 4.14 -11.36
N ALA A 44 13.98 3.10 -12.10
CA ALA A 44 13.05 2.18 -12.75
C ALA A 44 12.26 1.37 -11.72
N ASP A 45 12.93 0.85 -10.68
CA ASP A 45 12.28 0.13 -9.57
C ASP A 45 11.22 1.01 -8.88
N VAL A 46 11.59 2.28 -8.62
CA VAL A 46 10.69 3.27 -8.03
C VAL A 46 9.51 3.54 -8.96
N ASN A 47 9.77 3.80 -10.25
CA ASN A 47 8.69 4.09 -11.19
C ASN A 47 7.73 2.90 -11.30
N ALA A 48 8.24 1.67 -11.44
CA ALA A 48 7.42 0.47 -11.50
C ALA A 48 6.51 0.34 -10.27
N PHE A 49 7.06 0.55 -9.06
CA PHE A 49 6.28 0.49 -7.82
C PHE A 49 5.18 1.55 -7.77
N TYR A 50 5.52 2.82 -8.05
CA TYR A 50 4.56 3.92 -7.95
C TYR A 50 3.53 3.90 -9.09
N ASP A 51 3.91 3.49 -10.31
CA ASP A 51 2.97 3.32 -11.42
C ASP A 51 1.94 2.25 -11.06
N ARG A 52 2.38 1.12 -10.50
CA ARG A 52 1.46 0.08 -10.05
C ARG A 52 0.58 0.54 -8.89
N ALA A 53 1.10 1.30 -7.94
CA ALA A 53 0.30 1.86 -6.86
C ALA A 53 -0.79 2.81 -7.38
N GLU A 54 -0.48 3.68 -8.33
CA GLU A 54 -1.44 4.57 -9.00
C GLU A 54 -2.52 3.77 -9.74
N ASP A 55 -2.14 2.74 -10.49
CA ASP A 55 -3.09 1.84 -11.16
C ASP A 55 -4.03 1.15 -10.17
N ARG A 56 -3.52 0.69 -9.02
CA ARG A 56 -4.33 0.02 -7.99
C ARG A 56 -5.29 1.00 -7.30
N ILE A 57 -4.87 2.24 -7.06
CA ILE A 57 -5.77 3.30 -6.56
C ILE A 57 -6.87 3.58 -7.60
N ALA A 58 -6.53 3.73 -8.89
CA ALA A 58 -7.52 3.94 -9.94
C ALA A 58 -8.53 2.77 -10.03
N GLN A 59 -8.05 1.52 -9.93
CA GLN A 59 -8.89 0.32 -9.92
C GLN A 59 -9.80 0.23 -8.69
N SER A 60 -9.45 0.86 -7.57
CA SER A 60 -10.30 0.91 -6.38
C SER A 60 -11.59 1.73 -6.60
N GLY A 61 -11.62 2.54 -7.66
CA GLY A 61 -12.74 3.42 -8.01
C GLY A 61 -12.82 4.68 -7.14
N GLU A 62 -11.73 4.99 -6.44
CA GLU A 62 -11.72 5.98 -5.39
C GLU A 62 -10.42 6.78 -5.39
N ASP A 63 -10.55 8.11 -5.34
CA ASP A 63 -9.42 9.01 -5.58
C ASP A 63 -8.61 9.33 -4.32
N LEU A 64 -9.20 9.21 -3.13
CA LEU A 64 -8.61 9.66 -1.87
C LEU A 64 -8.57 8.55 -0.83
N TRP A 65 -7.41 8.36 -0.21
CA TRP A 65 -7.17 7.35 0.83
C TRP A 65 -6.32 7.94 1.95
N PHE A 66 -6.41 7.36 3.14
CA PHE A 66 -5.39 7.50 4.18
C PHE A 66 -4.23 6.57 3.87
N PHE A 67 -3.00 7.07 3.87
CA PHE A 67 -1.84 6.24 3.56
C PHE A 67 -1.22 5.72 4.85
N LEU A 68 -0.99 4.40 4.89
CA LEU A 68 -0.20 3.74 5.90
C LEU A 68 1.02 3.12 5.24
N VAL A 69 2.23 3.50 5.63
CA VAL A 69 3.46 3.02 4.99
C VAL A 69 4.36 2.32 6.00
N ASN A 70 4.68 1.05 5.72
CA ASN A 70 5.68 0.29 6.45
C ASN A 70 7.08 0.57 5.87
N TYR A 71 8.05 0.95 6.70
CA TYR A 71 9.44 1.15 6.30
C TYR A 71 10.42 0.13 6.89
N GLN A 72 9.93 -0.95 7.50
CA GLN A 72 10.76 -1.95 8.17
C GLN A 72 11.88 -2.47 7.26
N GLY A 73 13.13 -2.13 7.52
CA GLY A 73 14.26 -2.61 6.71
C GLY A 73 14.26 -2.13 5.25
N CYS A 74 13.42 -1.14 4.89
CA CYS A 74 13.38 -0.54 3.57
C CYS A 74 14.70 0.19 3.27
N ARG A 75 15.26 -0.03 2.08
CA ARG A 75 16.50 0.59 1.60
C ARG A 75 16.26 1.29 0.27
N ILE A 76 16.83 2.48 0.15
CA ILE A 76 16.72 3.30 -1.07
C ILE A 76 18.12 3.78 -1.40
N ASP A 77 18.63 3.35 -2.55
CA ASP A 77 19.94 3.78 -3.02
C ASP A 77 19.92 5.26 -3.41
N PRO A 78 21.06 5.96 -3.32
CA PRO A 78 21.15 7.37 -3.73
C PRO A 78 20.67 7.64 -5.17
N ALA A 79 20.87 6.67 -6.07
CA ALA A 79 20.43 6.75 -7.46
C ALA A 79 18.88 6.70 -7.61
N ALA A 80 18.18 6.06 -6.67
CA ALA A 80 16.73 5.96 -6.62
C ALA A 80 16.07 7.12 -5.83
N TRP A 81 16.81 7.76 -4.92
CA TRP A 81 16.28 8.73 -3.95
C TRP A 81 15.46 9.86 -4.56
N ILE A 82 15.97 10.50 -5.61
CA ILE A 82 15.31 11.65 -6.25
C ILE A 82 13.94 11.22 -6.83
N ALA A 83 13.90 10.07 -7.51
CA ALA A 83 12.67 9.52 -8.04
C ALA A 83 11.70 9.18 -6.90
N PHE A 84 12.19 8.53 -5.84
CA PHE A 84 11.39 8.11 -4.70
C PHE A 84 10.73 9.30 -3.99
N SER A 85 11.51 10.33 -3.67
CA SER A 85 11.02 11.54 -3.01
C SER A 85 10.00 12.27 -3.87
N ARG A 86 10.27 12.43 -5.18
CA ARG A 86 9.36 13.12 -6.09
C ARG A 86 8.06 12.35 -6.30
N ARG A 87 8.12 11.05 -6.61
CA ARG A 87 6.93 10.21 -6.84
C ARG A 87 6.10 10.08 -5.57
N GLY A 88 6.74 9.86 -4.43
CA GLY A 88 6.07 9.84 -3.13
C GLY A 88 5.35 11.15 -2.82
N LYS A 89 5.96 12.31 -3.10
CA LYS A 89 5.31 13.62 -2.93
C LYS A 89 4.12 13.78 -3.88
N THR A 90 4.28 13.45 -5.16
CA THR A 90 3.20 13.55 -6.15
C THR A 90 2.01 12.67 -5.77
N LEU A 91 2.26 11.40 -5.42
CA LEU A 91 1.22 10.46 -5.02
C LEU A 91 0.46 10.96 -3.79
N ASN A 92 1.18 11.44 -2.77
CA ASN A 92 0.55 11.99 -1.57
C ASN A 92 -0.32 13.22 -1.87
N LEU A 93 0.14 14.13 -2.73
CA LEU A 93 -0.65 15.32 -3.09
C LEU A 93 -1.91 14.98 -3.89
N ALA A 94 -1.85 13.94 -4.73
CA ALA A 94 -2.96 13.54 -5.58
C ALA A 94 -4.00 12.69 -4.83
N HIS A 95 -3.55 11.75 -4.00
CA HIS A 95 -4.39 10.65 -3.51
C HIS A 95 -4.43 10.50 -1.98
N SER A 96 -3.62 11.24 -1.22
CA SER A 96 -3.59 11.11 0.24
C SER A 96 -4.42 12.18 0.94
N MET A 97 -5.27 11.76 1.88
CA MET A 97 -5.93 12.66 2.83
C MET A 97 -5.02 12.98 4.02
N ALA A 98 -4.23 11.98 4.43
CA ALA A 98 -3.15 12.06 5.38
C ALA A 98 -2.32 10.78 5.32
N SER A 99 -1.05 10.87 5.70
CA SER A 99 -0.10 9.75 5.59
C SER A 99 0.59 9.51 6.93
N VAL A 100 0.61 8.25 7.35
CA VAL A 100 1.27 7.76 8.56
C VAL A 100 2.28 6.68 8.19
N ARG A 101 3.41 6.68 8.88
CA ARG A 101 4.55 5.81 8.63
C ARG A 101 4.87 5.01 9.90
N TYR A 102 5.33 3.78 9.76
CA TYR A 102 5.81 2.98 10.88
C TYR A 102 7.09 2.20 10.54
N ASP A 103 7.78 1.73 11.58
CA ASP A 103 9.01 0.92 11.48
C ASP A 103 10.15 1.53 10.64
N ALA A 104 10.25 2.86 10.56
CA ALA A 104 11.38 3.49 9.87
C ALA A 104 12.70 3.23 10.63
N SER A 105 13.69 2.69 9.92
CA SER A 105 15.05 2.52 10.44
C SER A 105 15.65 3.87 10.87
N PRO A 106 16.62 3.93 11.80
CA PRO A 106 17.24 5.19 12.21
C PRO A 106 17.89 5.97 11.04
N GLU A 107 18.44 5.26 10.05
CA GLU A 107 19.05 5.86 8.86
C GLU A 107 17.98 6.43 7.92
N THR A 108 16.94 5.66 7.63
CA THR A 108 15.78 6.09 6.83
C THR A 108 15.07 7.27 7.51
N ARG A 109 14.92 7.23 8.84
CA ARG A 109 14.36 8.32 9.65
C ARG A 109 15.17 9.61 9.48
N ARG A 110 16.49 9.56 9.68
CA ARG A 110 17.37 10.74 9.54
C ARG A 110 17.32 11.34 8.14
N GLN A 111 17.23 10.49 7.12
CA GLN A 111 17.12 10.92 5.73
C GLN A 111 15.77 11.62 5.49
N ILE A 112 14.66 11.01 5.93
CA ILE A 112 13.32 11.62 5.85
C ILE A 112 13.26 12.94 6.62
N GLU A 113 13.82 13.01 7.83
CA GLU A 113 13.89 14.22 8.66
C GLU A 113 14.71 15.34 8.00
N ARG A 114 15.82 14.98 7.34
CA ARG A 114 16.64 15.94 6.58
C ARG A 114 15.87 16.51 5.40
N ASP A 115 15.19 15.66 4.62
CA ASP A 115 14.41 16.05 3.46
C ASP A 115 13.12 16.81 3.84
N ALA A 116 12.55 16.53 5.01
CA ALA A 116 11.42 17.28 5.58
C ALA A 116 11.81 18.69 6.05
N GLY A 117 13.12 19.02 6.09
CA GLY A 117 13.62 20.33 6.47
C GLY A 117 13.48 20.60 7.97
N THR A 118 14.31 19.93 8.78
CA THR A 118 14.66 20.30 10.17
C THR A 118 13.60 21.05 11.00
N GLU A 119 12.79 20.31 11.78
CA GLU A 119 12.54 20.49 13.23
C GLU A 119 11.49 19.48 13.71
N ALA A 120 11.74 18.85 14.87
CA ALA A 120 10.78 18.15 15.73
C ALA A 120 10.02 16.92 15.19
N PHE A 121 10.03 15.86 16.01
CA PHE A 121 9.04 14.77 16.11
C PHE A 121 7.97 14.77 14.99
N ASP A 122 8.14 13.94 13.95
CA ASP A 122 7.08 13.69 12.97
C ASP A 122 5.92 12.99 13.71
N PRO A 123 4.77 13.66 13.96
CA PRO A 123 3.67 13.09 14.73
C PRO A 123 2.99 11.93 14.02
N ASN A 124 3.39 11.65 12.77
CA ASN A 124 2.89 10.57 11.94
C ASN A 124 3.93 9.47 11.73
N LEU A 125 5.02 9.44 12.50
CA LEU A 125 5.98 8.33 12.52
C LEU A 125 5.85 7.50 13.81
N PHE A 126 5.50 6.23 13.65
CA PHE A 126 5.30 5.29 14.74
C PHE A 126 6.32 4.15 14.71
N THR A 127 6.43 3.43 15.82
CA THR A 127 7.15 2.15 15.85
C THR A 127 6.23 1.05 15.33
N ASP A 128 5.00 0.97 15.84
CA ASP A 128 4.09 -0.15 15.58
C ASP A 128 2.95 0.19 14.61
N ARG A 129 2.54 -0.81 13.81
CA ARG A 129 1.42 -0.72 12.88
C ARG A 129 0.09 -0.35 13.55
N ASP A 130 -0.23 -0.95 14.70
CA ASP A 130 -1.49 -0.69 15.40
C ASP A 130 -1.59 0.75 15.89
N ALA A 131 -0.48 1.33 16.39
CA ALA A 131 -0.45 2.73 16.80
C ALA A 131 -0.64 3.67 15.59
N ALA A 132 -0.01 3.34 14.46
CA ALA A 132 -0.18 4.07 13.21
C ALA A 132 -1.64 4.02 12.69
N MET A 133 -2.27 2.85 12.75
CA MET A 133 -3.68 2.67 12.37
C MET A 133 -4.64 3.41 13.31
N ALA A 134 -4.37 3.39 14.61
CA ALA A 134 -5.13 4.15 15.60
C ALA A 134 -5.05 5.65 15.30
N ARG A 135 -3.88 6.15 14.93
CA ARG A 135 -3.69 7.56 14.53
C ARG A 135 -4.52 7.92 13.31
N LEU A 136 -4.51 7.11 12.25
CA LEU A 136 -5.33 7.36 11.05
C LEU A 136 -6.82 7.40 11.36
N SER A 137 -7.28 6.54 12.27
CA SER A 137 -8.69 6.48 12.69
C SER A 137 -9.18 7.76 13.38
N THR A 138 -8.27 8.62 13.88
CA THR A 138 -8.61 9.92 14.48
C THR A 138 -8.66 11.07 13.47
N MET A 139 -8.23 10.84 12.22
CA MET A 139 -8.12 11.89 11.21
C MET A 139 -9.46 12.08 10.46
N PRO A 140 -9.81 13.33 10.12
CA PRO A 140 -11.06 13.61 9.41
C PRO A 140 -10.97 13.12 7.96
N SER A 141 -11.94 12.30 7.54
CA SER A 141 -12.08 11.92 6.14
C SER A 141 -12.54 13.10 5.28
N LYS A 142 -11.97 13.21 4.08
CA LYS A 142 -12.37 14.14 3.03
C LYS A 142 -13.19 13.46 1.93
N ARG A 143 -13.40 12.15 2.01
CA ARG A 143 -14.22 11.42 1.04
C ARG A 143 -15.68 11.78 1.22
N ARG A 144 -16.41 11.83 0.11
CA ARG A 144 -17.87 11.89 0.16
C ARG A 144 -18.37 10.56 0.70
N ALA A 145 -19.25 10.60 1.70
CA ALA A 145 -19.88 9.41 2.25
C ALA A 145 -20.54 8.62 1.12
N LYS A 146 -19.96 7.47 0.78
CA LYS A 146 -20.52 6.55 -0.19
C LYS A 146 -21.75 5.90 0.46
N ILE A 147 -22.89 5.91 -0.23
CA ILE A 147 -24.00 5.05 0.15
C ILE A 147 -23.51 3.62 -0.07
N VAL A 148 -23.06 2.98 1.00
CA VAL A 148 -22.60 1.59 0.97
C VAL A 148 -23.85 0.75 0.75
N HIS A 149 -24.06 0.29 -0.49
CA HIS A 149 -24.91 -0.86 -0.70
C HIS A 149 -24.16 -2.05 -0.12
N THR A 150 -24.49 -2.47 1.10
CA THR A 150 -23.96 -3.70 1.69
C THR A 150 -24.37 -4.84 0.76
N PRO A 151 -23.43 -5.50 0.04
CA PRO A 151 -23.77 -6.70 -0.70
C PRO A 151 -23.95 -7.80 0.35
N ASN A 152 -25.17 -8.32 0.49
CA ASN A 152 -25.51 -9.39 1.44
C ASN A 152 -25.11 -10.77 0.89
N TYR A 153 -23.93 -10.88 0.27
CA TYR A 153 -23.50 -12.11 -0.39
C TYR A 153 -22.10 -12.50 0.09
N THR A 154 -22.02 -13.68 0.70
CA THR A 154 -20.77 -14.33 1.07
C THR A 154 -20.28 -15.17 -0.10
N ARG A 155 -18.96 -15.45 -0.16
CA ARG A 155 -18.38 -16.33 -1.19
C ARG A 155 -18.98 -17.75 -1.17
N ALA A 156 -19.62 -18.15 -0.07
CA ALA A 156 -20.36 -19.41 0.05
C ALA A 156 -21.67 -19.41 -0.76
N ASP A 157 -22.32 -18.25 -0.95
CA ASP A 157 -23.58 -18.15 -1.72
C ASP A 157 -23.36 -18.35 -3.23
N PHE A 158 -22.14 -18.14 -3.72
CA PHE A 158 -21.80 -18.32 -5.14
C PHE A 158 -21.48 -19.78 -5.54
N VAL A 159 -21.13 -20.64 -4.59
CA VAL A 159 -20.69 -22.02 -4.91
C VAL A 159 -21.87 -22.97 -5.07
N GLU A 160 -23.03 -22.68 -4.48
CA GLU A 160 -24.21 -23.58 -4.54
C GLU A 160 -25.03 -23.48 -5.84
N ARG A 161 -24.82 -22.46 -6.69
CA ARG A 161 -25.73 -22.18 -7.83
C ARG A 161 -25.10 -22.36 -9.22
N ILE A 162 -24.03 -23.16 -9.32
CA ILE A 162 -23.47 -23.59 -10.62
C ILE A 162 -23.45 -25.12 -10.65
N GLU A 163 -24.53 -25.71 -11.13
CA GLU A 163 -24.53 -27.11 -11.56
C GLU A 163 -24.34 -27.15 -13.08
N PHE A 164 -23.16 -27.55 -13.53
CA PHE A 164 -22.83 -27.63 -14.95
C PHE A 164 -23.30 -29.00 -15.49
N LEU A 165 -24.51 -29.06 -16.02
CA LEU A 165 -25.00 -30.23 -16.75
C LEU A 165 -24.34 -30.26 -18.14
N MET A 166 -23.26 -31.05 -18.24
CA MET A 166 -22.38 -31.12 -19.41
C MET A 166 -23.00 -31.71 -20.70
N GLU A 167 -24.31 -31.97 -20.76
CA GLU A 167 -24.93 -32.65 -21.90
C GLU A 167 -25.67 -31.74 -22.89
N ASP A 168 -26.15 -30.54 -22.51
CA ASP A 168 -27.09 -29.79 -23.38
C ASP A 168 -26.68 -28.36 -23.79
N ARG A 169 -25.51 -27.83 -23.39
CA ARG A 169 -25.00 -26.50 -23.81
C ARG A 169 -26.06 -25.38 -23.90
N ILE A 170 -26.88 -25.22 -22.87
CA ILE A 170 -27.72 -24.02 -22.67
C ILE A 170 -27.51 -23.52 -21.24
N MET A 171 -27.27 -22.22 -21.09
CA MET A 171 -27.17 -21.54 -19.80
C MET A 171 -28.49 -20.79 -19.57
N GLU A 172 -29.32 -21.32 -18.68
CA GLU A 172 -30.52 -20.64 -18.19
C GLU A 172 -30.15 -19.86 -16.92
N VAL A 173 -30.57 -18.59 -16.85
CA VAL A 173 -30.33 -17.70 -15.71
C VAL A 173 -31.70 -17.25 -15.20
N ASP A 174 -32.05 -17.68 -13.99
CA ASP A 174 -33.21 -17.18 -13.22
C ASP A 174 -32.75 -16.14 -12.19
#